data_AF-A0A928ZB74-F1
#
_entry.id   AF-A0A928ZB74-F1
#
_cell.length_a   1.000
_cell.length_b   1.000
_cell.length_c   1.000
_cell.angle_alpha   90.00
_cell.angle_beta   90.00
_cell.angle_gamma   90.00
#
_symmetry.space_group_name_H-M   'P 1'
#
loop_
_entity.id
_entity.type
_entity.pdbx_description
1 polymer ?
#
loop_
_entity_poly.entity_id
_entity_poly.type
_entity_poly.pdbx_seq_one_letter_code
_entity_poly.pdbx_strand_id
1 'polypeptide(L)'
;MLQINLFPRILLLLNYLEAVSNLFVSLCLSACVSFAAPTAIIGCILGFLSSIGCVPGLMHISQQGTFYVLNFLAVFGNGKPLQGMITLGVTVSIVGILLDVFNFYRYPSLNDKDFS
;
A
#
# COMPACT_ATOMS: atom_id res chain seq x y z
N MET A 1 -30.86 -32.90 23.93
CA MET A 1 -29.43 -32.83 24.31
C MET A 1 -28.50 -32.29 23.19
N LEU A 2 -28.95 -32.11 21.94
CA LEU A 2 -28.08 -31.68 20.81
C LEU A 2 -28.06 -30.14 20.55
N GLN A 3 -29.10 -29.41 20.96
CA GLN A 3 -29.23 -27.95 20.73
C GLN A 3 -28.30 -27.08 21.59
N ILE A 4 -27.92 -27.55 22.79
CA ILE A 4 -27.14 -26.77 23.77
C ILE A 4 -25.67 -26.55 23.34
N ASN A 5 -25.11 -27.44 22.51
CA ASN A 5 -23.75 -27.29 21.95
C ASN A 5 -23.70 -26.52 20.62
N LEU A 6 -24.85 -26.15 20.05
CA LEU A 6 -24.90 -25.49 18.74
C LEU A 6 -24.71 -23.97 18.86
N PHE A 7 -25.30 -23.36 19.88
CA PHE A 7 -25.21 -21.93 20.15
C PHE A 7 -23.77 -21.39 20.27
N PRO A 8 -22.87 -21.99 21.09
CA PRO A 8 -21.48 -21.53 21.19
C PRO A 8 -20.67 -21.73 19.90
N ARG A 9 -20.96 -22.77 19.12
CA ARG A 9 -20.31 -23.00 17.81
C ARG A 9 -20.72 -21.95 16.78
N ILE A 10 -21.99 -21.56 16.74
CA ILE A 10 -22.47 -20.52 15.84
C ILE A 10 -21.83 -19.17 16.20
N LEU A 11 -21.74 -18.85 17.49
CA LEU A 11 -21.13 -17.61 17.96
C LEU A 11 -19.62 -17.54 17.64
N LEU A 12 -18.91 -18.66 17.77
CA LEU A 12 -17.51 -18.79 17.31
C LEU A 12 -17.39 -18.60 15.79
N LEU A 13 -18.31 -19.16 15.01
CA LEU A 13 -18.30 -19.06 13.55
C LEU A 13 -18.55 -17.62 13.08
N LEU A 14 -19.48 -16.91 13.72
CA LEU A 14 -19.74 -15.50 13.43
C LEU A 14 -18.55 -14.62 13.78
N ASN A 15 -17.95 -14.82 14.95
CA ASN A 15 -16.77 -14.06 15.38
C ASN A 15 -15.55 -14.34 14.48
N TYR A 16 -15.41 -15.57 14.00
CA TYR A 16 -14.40 -15.95 13.02
C TYR A 16 -14.62 -15.29 11.66
N LEU A 17 -15.86 -15.27 11.16
CA LEU A 17 -16.20 -14.62 9.90
C LEU A 17 -15.98 -13.10 9.96
N GLU A 18 -16.29 -12.48 11.10
CA GLU A 18 -16.09 -11.04 11.32
C GLU A 18 -14.59 -10.68 11.38
N ALA A 19 -13.78 -11.50 12.04
CA ALA A 19 -12.32 -11.35 12.06
C ALA A 19 -11.70 -11.48 10.66
N VAL A 20 -12.14 -12.46 9.87
CA VAL A 20 -11.69 -12.64 8.48
C VAL A 20 -12.09 -11.44 7.62
N SER A 21 -13.32 -10.93 7.77
CA SER A 21 -13.78 -9.74 7.05
C SER A 21 -12.93 -8.50 7.36
N ASN A 22 -12.67 -8.23 8.64
CA ASN A 22 -11.85 -7.08 9.05
C ASN A 22 -10.41 -7.18 8.55
N LEU A 23 -9.85 -8.40 8.51
CA LEU A 23 -8.55 -8.65 7.89
C LEU A 23 -8.54 -8.30 6.40
N PHE A 24 -9.53 -8.77 5.64
CA PHE A 24 -9.62 -8.45 4.21
C PHE A 24 -9.72 -6.94 3.95
N VAL A 25 -10.50 -6.24 4.77
CA VAL A 25 -10.62 -4.78 4.67
C VAL A 25 -9.29 -4.10 4.98
N SER A 26 -8.59 -4.49 6.07
CA SER A 26 -7.27 -3.94 6.42
C SER A 26 -6.24 -4.17 5.32
N LEU A 27 -6.19 -5.39 4.78
CA LEU A 27 -5.31 -5.78 3.68
C LEU A 27 -5.58 -4.95 2.43
N CYS A 28 -6.84 -4.77 2.05
CA CYS A 28 -7.23 -3.97 0.89
C CYS A 28 -6.89 -2.49 1.09
N LEU A 29 -7.15 -1.95 2.28
CA LEU A 29 -6.81 -0.57 2.63
C LEU A 29 -5.29 -0.36 2.57
N SER A 30 -4.53 -1.26 3.18
CA SER A 30 -3.06 -1.24 3.17
C SER A 30 -2.52 -1.35 1.75
N ALA A 31 -3.04 -2.28 0.94
CA ALA A 31 -2.67 -2.45 -0.46
C ALA A 31 -2.95 -1.17 -1.27
N CYS A 32 -4.11 -0.54 -1.09
CA CYS A 32 -4.48 0.70 -1.76
C CYS A 32 -3.60 1.87 -1.33
N VAL A 33 -3.40 2.06 -0.04
CA VAL A 33 -2.57 3.15 0.52
C VAL A 33 -1.10 2.98 0.10
N SER A 34 -0.60 1.75 0.15
CA SER A 34 0.78 1.42 -0.22
C SER A 34 1.00 1.52 -1.74
N PHE A 35 -0.01 1.23 -2.58
CA PHE A 35 0.04 1.52 -4.01
C PHE A 35 -0.05 3.03 -4.31
N ALA A 36 -0.89 3.74 -3.56
CA ALA A 36 -1.09 5.18 -3.72
C ALA A 36 0.15 5.98 -3.30
N ALA A 37 0.90 5.54 -2.29
CA ALA A 37 2.08 6.24 -1.78
C ALA A 37 3.16 6.53 -2.85
N PRO A 38 3.74 5.53 -3.56
CA PRO A 38 4.75 5.78 -4.58
C PRO A 38 4.16 6.55 -5.77
N THR A 39 2.92 6.25 -6.16
CA THR A 39 2.23 6.95 -7.25
C THR A 39 2.02 8.42 -6.93
N ALA A 40 1.62 8.73 -5.69
CA ALA A 40 1.42 10.09 -5.19
C ALA A 40 2.75 10.83 -5.08
N ILE A 41 3.83 10.20 -4.59
CA ILE A 41 5.16 10.81 -4.52
C ILE A 41 5.65 11.17 -5.93
N ILE A 42 5.59 10.25 -6.88
CA ILE A 42 5.99 10.49 -8.28
C ILE A 42 5.12 11.62 -8.88
N GLY A 43 3.81 11.58 -8.66
CA GLY A 43 2.88 12.62 -9.10
C GLY A 43 3.18 13.99 -8.50
N CYS A 44 3.48 14.06 -7.20
CA CYS A 44 3.86 15.28 -6.49
C CYS A 44 5.17 15.85 -7.03
N ILE A 45 6.19 15.01 -7.27
CA ILE A 45 7.46 15.44 -7.87
C ILE A 45 7.19 16.04 -9.26
N LEU A 46 6.47 15.33 -10.13
CA LEU A 46 6.13 15.83 -11.47
C LEU A 46 5.29 17.11 -11.42
N GLY A 47 4.32 17.19 -10.51
CA GLY A 47 3.50 18.38 -10.30
C GLY A 47 4.33 19.58 -9.85
N PHE A 48 5.25 19.37 -8.90
CA PHE A 48 6.16 20.41 -8.42
C PHE A 48 7.10 20.91 -9.51
N LEU A 49 7.67 19.99 -10.29
CA LEU A 49 8.50 20.33 -11.45
C LEU A 49 7.71 21.12 -12.50
N SER A 50 6.44 20.76 -12.75
CA SER A 50 5.55 21.49 -13.64
C SER A 50 5.28 22.91 -13.13
N SER A 51 5.02 23.08 -11.83
CA SER A 51 4.85 24.39 -11.21
C SER A 51 6.10 25.27 -11.34
N ILE A 52 7.29 24.70 -11.14
CA ILE A 52 8.57 25.40 -11.32
C ILE A 52 8.79 25.80 -12.79
N GLY A 53 8.37 24.95 -13.74
CA GLY A 53 8.49 25.20 -15.17
C GLY A 53 7.66 26.38 -15.69
N CYS A 54 6.69 26.86 -14.92
CA CYS A 54 5.89 28.04 -15.26
C CYS A 54 6.72 29.34 -15.18
N VAL A 55 7.84 29.32 -14.45
CA VAL A 55 8.73 30.48 -14.33
C VAL A 55 9.78 30.46 -15.46
N PRO A 56 9.85 31.50 -16.32
CA PRO A 56 10.68 31.52 -17.53
C PRO A 56 12.21 31.52 -17.31
N GLY A 57 12.71 31.28 -16.10
CA GLY A 57 14.12 31.03 -15.79
C GLY A 57 14.45 29.61 -15.32
N LEU A 58 13.44 28.83 -14.91
CA LEU A 58 13.62 27.47 -14.36
C LEU A 58 13.12 26.36 -15.29
N MET A 59 12.65 26.69 -16.50
CA MET A 59 12.20 25.71 -17.50
C MET A 59 13.24 24.62 -17.77
N HIS A 60 14.53 24.98 -17.82
CA HIS A 60 15.56 23.99 -18.13
C HIS A 60 15.67 22.92 -17.03
N ILE A 61 15.50 23.32 -15.78
CA ILE A 61 15.53 22.45 -14.61
C ILE A 61 14.27 21.59 -14.55
N SER A 62 13.09 22.15 -14.86
CA SER A 62 11.86 21.37 -14.89
C SER A 62 11.88 20.31 -16.01
N GLN A 63 12.38 20.65 -17.19
CA GLN A 63 12.51 19.72 -18.31
C GLN A 63 13.50 18.59 -18.01
N GLN A 64 14.69 18.93 -17.49
CA GLN A 64 15.67 17.92 -17.10
C GLN A 64 15.14 17.02 -15.98
N GLY A 65 14.53 17.61 -14.95
CA GLY A 65 13.97 16.84 -13.84
C GLY A 65 12.85 15.88 -14.30
N THR A 66 11.97 16.34 -15.20
CA THR A 66 10.90 15.51 -15.75
C THR A 66 11.49 14.35 -16.57
N PHE A 67 12.54 14.63 -17.34
CA PHE A 67 13.27 13.60 -18.07
C PHE A 67 13.89 12.56 -17.15
N TYR A 68 14.53 12.95 -16.04
CA TYR A 68 15.08 12.01 -15.06
C TYR A 68 14.01 11.12 -14.42
N VAL A 69 12.87 11.69 -14.02
CA VAL A 69 11.76 10.93 -13.43
C VAL A 69 11.18 9.92 -14.42
N LEU A 70 10.95 10.35 -15.67
CA LEU A 70 10.46 9.46 -16.72
C LEU A 70 11.48 8.36 -17.05
N ASN A 71 12.77 8.68 -17.08
CA ASN A 71 13.82 7.71 -17.36
C ASN A 71 13.96 6.69 -16.22
N PHE A 72 13.87 7.14 -14.97
CA PHE A 72 13.79 6.25 -13.81
C PHE A 72 12.62 5.28 -13.92
N LEU A 73 11.41 5.77 -14.24
CA LEU A 73 10.25 4.91 -14.50
C LEU A 73 10.49 3.97 -15.69
N ALA A 74 11.16 4.43 -16.75
CA ALA A 74 11.47 3.62 -17.92
C ALA A 74 12.41 2.45 -17.59
N VAL A 75 13.34 2.60 -16.63
CA VAL A 75 14.21 1.52 -16.15
C VAL A 75 13.40 0.37 -15.56
N PHE A 76 12.34 0.66 -14.80
CA PHE A 76 11.45 -0.39 -14.24
C PHE A 76 10.40 -0.89 -15.24
N GLY A 77 10.17 -0.15 -16.32
CA GLY A 77 9.07 -0.35 -17.26
C GLY A 77 9.47 -0.88 -18.63
N ASN A 78 10.67 -1.46 -18.78
CA ASN A 78 11.20 -1.91 -20.07
C ASN A 78 11.16 -0.81 -21.15
N GLY A 79 11.59 0.40 -20.80
CA GLY A 79 11.56 1.58 -21.66
C GLY A 79 10.23 2.34 -21.68
N LYS A 80 9.14 1.80 -21.10
CA LYS A 80 7.85 2.48 -21.00
C LYS A 80 7.63 3.03 -19.59
N PRO A 81 7.63 4.36 -19.38
CA PRO A 81 7.53 4.92 -18.03
C PRO A 81 6.23 4.53 -17.31
N LEU A 82 5.14 4.43 -18.05
CA LEU A 82 3.83 4.04 -17.51
C LEU A 82 3.86 2.61 -16.93
N GLN A 83 4.60 1.70 -17.57
CA GLN A 83 4.80 0.35 -17.06
C GLN A 83 5.64 0.35 -15.76
N GLY A 84 6.66 1.20 -15.67
CA GLY A 84 7.46 1.32 -14.44
C GLY A 84 6.66 1.84 -13.25
N MET A 85 5.73 2.77 -13.49
CA MET A 85 4.81 3.25 -12.46
C MET A 85 3.93 2.12 -11.91
N ILE A 86 3.38 1.28 -12.79
CA ILE A 86 2.60 0.10 -12.39
C ILE A 86 3.48 -0.88 -11.62
N THR A 87 4.69 -1.17 -12.11
CA THR A 87 5.64 -2.08 -11.43
C THR A 87 5.95 -1.62 -10.00
N LEU A 88 6.25 -0.33 -9.81
CA LEU A 88 6.53 0.27 -8.50
C LEU A 88 5.30 0.23 -7.59
N GLY A 89 4.12 0.59 -8.12
CA GLY A 89 2.88 0.50 -7.36
C GLY A 89 2.61 -0.93 -6.87
N VAL A 90 2.77 -1.94 -7.74
CA VAL A 90 2.57 -3.35 -7.40
C VAL A 90 3.59 -3.82 -6.35
N THR A 91 4.87 -3.50 -6.51
CA THR A 91 5.90 -3.91 -5.53
C THR A 91 5.64 -3.32 -4.15
N VAL A 92 5.32 -2.03 -4.08
CA VAL A 92 5.04 -1.38 -2.78
C VAL A 92 3.70 -1.86 -2.19
N SER A 93 2.71 -2.19 -3.03
CA SER A 93 1.47 -2.84 -2.57
C SER A 93 1.72 -4.19 -1.90
N ILE A 94 2.60 -5.04 -2.48
CA ILE A 94 3.01 -6.31 -1.89
C ILE A 94 3.68 -6.09 -0.53
N VAL A 95 4.56 -5.09 -0.41
CA VAL A 95 5.21 -4.75 0.86
C VAL A 95 4.20 -4.27 1.91
N GLY A 96 3.20 -3.47 1.50
CA GLY A 96 2.13 -3.00 2.39
C GLY A 96 1.25 -4.14 2.92
N ILE A 97 0.88 -5.06 2.03
CA ILE A 97 0.17 -6.30 2.40
C ILE A 97 1.01 -7.10 3.41
N LEU A 98 2.30 -7.29 3.13
CA LEU A 98 3.18 -8.08 3.99
C LEU A 98 3.35 -7.42 5.38
N LEU A 99 3.41 -6.09 5.44
CA LEU A 99 3.46 -5.33 6.68
C LEU A 99 2.16 -5.46 7.49
N ASP A 100 1.00 -5.42 6.83
CA ASP A 100 -0.31 -5.59 7.47
C ASP A 100 -0.44 -7.00 8.08
N VAL A 101 -0.04 -8.04 7.33
CA VAL A 101 0.03 -9.43 7.83
C VAL A 101 1.00 -9.55 9.00
N PHE A 102 2.18 -8.92 8.92
CA PHE A 102 3.17 -8.95 9.99
C PHE A 102 2.63 -8.28 11.28
N ASN A 103 1.95 -7.14 11.15
CA ASN A 103 1.32 -6.46 12.27
C ASN A 103 0.20 -7.29 12.89
N PHE A 104 -0.65 -7.91 12.07
CA PHE A 104 -1.69 -8.82 12.54
C PHE A 104 -1.11 -10.00 13.32
N TYR A 105 -0.04 -10.61 12.83
CA TYR A 105 0.63 -11.73 13.51
C TYR A 105 1.32 -11.30 14.82
N ARG A 106 1.81 -10.07 14.89
CA ARG A 106 2.56 -9.59 16.06
C ARG A 106 1.65 -9.13 17.21
N TYR A 107 0.43 -8.67 16.91
CA TYR A 107 -0.52 -8.15 17.89
C TYR A 107 -0.86 -9.14 19.03
N PRO A 108 -1.07 -10.45 18.80
CA PRO A 108 -1.25 -11.43 19.87
C PRO A 108 -0.02 -11.60 20.78
N SER A 109 1.20 -11.49 20.25
CA SER A 109 2.44 -11.79 21.00
C SER A 109 2.86 -10.73 22.02
N LEU A 110 2.25 -9.53 21.93
CA LEU A 110 2.49 -8.41 22.84
C LEU A 110 1.51 -8.41 24.02
N ASN A 111 0.27 -8.88 23.80
CA ASN A 111 -0.76 -8.90 24.84
C ASN A 111 -0.56 -10.01 25.90
N ASP A 112 0.27 -11.03 25.60
CA ASP A 112 0.64 -12.09 26.55
C ASP A 112 1.78 -11.68 27.51
N LYS A 113 2.45 -10.54 27.29
CA LYS A 113 3.57 -10.10 28.13
C LYS A 113 3.19 -9.18 29.29
N ASP A 114 1.94 -8.70 29.33
CA ASP A 114 1.45 -7.81 30.39
C ASP A 114 0.83 -8.56 31.59
N PHE A 115 0.88 -9.90 31.60
CA PHE A 115 0.37 -10.75 32.69
C PHE A 115 1.46 -11.53 33.46
N SER A 116 2.74 -11.16 33.34
CA SER A 116 3.83 -11.74 34.15
C SER A 116 4.35 -10.80 35.23
#